data_AF-A0A923CA63-F1
#
_entry.id   AF-A0A923CA63-F1
#
_cell.length_a   1.000
_cell.length_b   1.000
_cell.length_c   1.000
_cell.angle_alpha   90.00
_cell.angle_beta   90.00
_cell.angle_gamma   90.00
#
_symmetry.space_group_name_H-M   'P 1'
#
loop_
_entity.id
_entity.type
_entity.pdbx_description
1 polymer ?
#
loop_
_entity_poly.entity_id
_entity_poly.type
_entity_poly.pdbx_seq_one_letter_code
_entity_poly.pdbx_strand_id
1 'polypeptide(L)'
;LQAAAKGLRFVFDTGSRLPDTVRADEKRLRQILFNLLGNAVKFTREGEVRLRVTHAREMAHFEVHDTGPGMTAQELEKVFEPFARGAQSAGAGGVPALGGQSTSGTGLGLTIAKMLTDLMGGEMTVRSFPGEGTVFSLRLFLPEVHGAVVRPVVSMPAFTGYEGERRRVLVVDNEEADRELLARWLQPLGFEVLLATSGHDALALMATLDQLPDAIFMDLAMPGIDGWETLRRLRARGWGNVPLAIVSANAFDKGLQSEIDGDRGHSPQDFFVKPVRRDDLLVWLGQRLGLTWQTMAKVLPDADGLAMRNGEAAPLLHGEIAPLLELVRLGYYKGIVQWLDDWVRLRPEQAEFARGLRTLAREFRFEAIEQRLLGQGPSAQSSGVS
;
A
#
# COMPACT_ATOMS: atom_id res chain seq x y z
N LEU A 1 6.40 -14.83 8.60
CA LEU A 1 5.68 -15.99 8.00
C LEU A 1 6.54 -16.72 6.96
N GLN A 2 7.08 -16.07 5.93
CA GLN A 2 7.93 -16.72 4.91
C GLN A 2 9.20 -17.43 5.47
N ALA A 3 9.92 -16.79 6.41
CA ALA A 3 11.08 -17.41 7.05
C ALA A 3 10.72 -18.68 7.84
N ALA A 4 9.63 -18.64 8.62
CA ALA A 4 9.13 -19.78 9.38
C ALA A 4 8.68 -20.94 8.46
N ALA A 5 8.06 -20.63 7.32
CA ALA A 5 7.68 -21.64 6.32
C ALA A 5 8.90 -22.35 5.71
N LYS A 6 10.08 -21.71 5.71
CA LYS A 6 11.36 -22.30 5.31
C LYS A 6 12.17 -22.90 6.47
N GLY A 7 11.65 -22.89 7.70
CA GLY A 7 12.38 -23.32 8.89
C GLY A 7 13.54 -22.39 9.30
N LEU A 8 13.60 -21.16 8.75
CA LEU A 8 14.61 -20.17 9.10
C LEU A 8 14.23 -19.45 10.39
N ARG A 9 15.21 -19.20 11.25
CA ARG A 9 15.05 -18.31 12.41
C ARG A 9 15.00 -16.88 11.92
N PHE A 10 13.93 -16.15 12.26
CA PHE A 10 13.84 -14.71 11.98
C PHE A 10 13.99 -13.94 13.29
N VAL A 11 14.99 -13.06 13.36
CA VAL A 11 15.24 -12.21 14.53
C VAL A 11 15.02 -10.75 14.17
N PHE A 12 14.18 -10.08 14.93
CA PHE A 12 14.02 -8.64 14.87
C PHE A 12 14.70 -8.03 16.10
N ASP A 13 15.81 -7.33 15.87
CA ASP A 13 16.59 -6.67 16.91
C ASP A 13 16.43 -5.16 16.76
N THR A 14 16.02 -4.52 17.84
CA THR A 14 15.98 -3.05 17.92
C THR A 14 17.01 -2.67 18.95
N GLY A 15 17.99 -1.83 18.57
CA GLY A 15 19.06 -1.44 19.49
C GLY A 15 18.55 -0.57 20.65
N SER A 16 18.96 0.71 20.68
CA SER A 16 18.39 1.69 21.62
C SER A 16 16.91 1.97 21.33
N ARG A 17 16.29 2.82 22.16
CA ARG A 17 14.94 3.35 21.97
C ARG A 17 14.73 3.76 20.50
N LEU A 18 13.76 3.12 19.85
CA LEU A 18 13.23 3.58 18.57
C LEU A 18 12.17 4.66 18.84
N PRO A 19 12.08 5.69 17.98
CA PRO A 19 10.98 6.64 18.01
C PRO A 19 9.65 5.93 17.71
N ASP A 20 8.57 6.37 18.36
CA ASP A 20 7.22 5.83 18.11
C ASP A 20 6.73 6.16 16.68
N THR A 21 7.21 7.28 16.11
CA THR A 21 6.86 7.73 14.78
C THR A 21 8.01 8.51 14.15
N VAL A 22 8.26 8.24 12.87
CA VAL A 22 9.23 8.97 12.05
C VAL A 22 8.56 9.50 10.79
N ARG A 23 9.09 10.60 10.26
CA ARG A 23 8.67 11.10 8.95
C ARG A 23 9.42 10.35 7.85
N ALA A 24 8.69 9.66 6.98
CA ALA A 24 9.24 8.91 5.85
C ALA A 24 8.24 8.80 4.69
N ASP A 25 8.73 8.53 3.48
CA ASP A 25 7.90 7.93 2.44
C ASP A 25 7.71 6.44 2.77
N GLU A 26 6.57 6.14 3.38
CA GLU A 26 6.22 4.81 3.87
C GLU A 26 6.23 3.73 2.77
N LYS A 27 5.79 4.09 1.56
CA LYS A 27 5.70 3.16 0.42
C LYS A 27 7.09 2.80 -0.10
N ARG A 28 7.98 3.79 -0.21
CA ARG A 28 9.36 3.57 -0.68
C ARG A 28 10.21 2.86 0.36
N LEU A 29 10.08 3.22 1.64
CA LEU A 29 10.77 2.54 2.73
C LEU A 29 10.38 1.06 2.79
N ARG A 30 9.09 0.73 2.71
CA ARG A 30 8.63 -0.67 2.63
C ARG A 30 9.20 -1.41 1.44
N GLN A 31 9.20 -0.80 0.25
CA GLN A 31 9.75 -1.43 -0.95
C GLN A 31 11.23 -1.79 -0.80
N ILE A 32 12.03 -0.89 -0.22
CA ILE A 32 13.46 -1.13 0.05
C ILE A 32 13.59 -2.33 1.00
N LEU A 33 12.91 -2.30 2.14
CA LEU A 33 13.02 -3.35 3.17
C LEU A 33 12.52 -4.71 2.67
N PHE A 34 11.42 -4.76 1.93
CA PHE A 34 10.92 -6.02 1.35
C PHE A 34 11.86 -6.60 0.30
N ASN A 35 12.52 -5.76 -0.49
CA ASN A 35 13.53 -6.25 -1.45
C ASN A 35 14.73 -6.86 -0.73
N LEU A 36 15.19 -6.26 0.38
CA LEU A 36 16.32 -6.79 1.15
C LEU A 36 15.95 -8.07 1.91
N LEU A 37 14.86 -8.05 2.68
CA LEU A 37 14.40 -9.19 3.48
C LEU A 37 13.95 -10.37 2.60
N GLY A 38 13.27 -10.08 1.49
CA GLY A 38 12.88 -11.08 0.51
C GLY A 38 14.08 -11.80 -0.07
N ASN A 39 15.17 -11.08 -0.36
CA ASN A 39 16.42 -11.70 -0.80
C ASN A 39 17.06 -12.56 0.31
N ALA A 40 17.18 -12.04 1.53
CA ALA A 40 17.73 -12.79 2.66
C ALA A 40 17.01 -14.13 2.90
N VAL A 41 15.68 -14.12 2.93
CA VAL A 41 14.85 -15.34 3.08
C VAL A 41 14.91 -16.23 1.84
N LYS A 42 15.05 -15.66 0.65
CA LYS A 42 15.15 -16.43 -0.59
C LYS A 42 16.44 -17.25 -0.66
N PHE A 43 17.58 -16.65 -0.33
CA PHE A 43 18.90 -17.25 -0.54
C PHE A 43 19.43 -18.02 0.68
N THR A 44 18.92 -17.74 1.87
CA THR A 44 19.24 -18.56 3.06
C THR A 44 18.44 -19.85 3.00
N ARG A 45 19.14 -20.99 2.98
CA ARG A 45 18.51 -22.32 3.00
C ARG A 45 18.24 -22.79 4.42
N GLU A 46 19.20 -22.59 5.30
CA GLU A 46 19.15 -22.94 6.71
C GLU A 46 19.90 -21.87 7.53
N GLY A 47 19.52 -21.70 8.80
CA GLY A 47 20.12 -20.69 9.69
C GLY A 47 19.18 -19.53 10.04
N GLU A 48 19.72 -18.31 10.01
CA GLU A 48 19.06 -17.12 10.55
C GLU A 48 19.02 -15.95 9.54
N VAL A 49 17.89 -15.24 9.52
CA VAL A 49 17.78 -13.89 8.95
C VAL A 49 17.48 -12.93 10.07
N ARG A 50 18.29 -11.89 10.23
CA ARG A 50 18.15 -10.89 11.29
C ARG A 50 17.97 -9.50 10.70
N LEU A 51 16.91 -8.82 11.11
CA LEU A 51 16.71 -7.39 10.86
C LEU A 51 17.08 -6.62 12.12
N ARG A 52 18.13 -5.82 12.04
CA ARG A 52 18.53 -4.89 13.10
C ARG A 52 18.11 -3.47 12.73
N VAL A 53 17.46 -2.77 13.66
CA VAL A 53 17.06 -1.37 13.48
C VAL A 53 17.57 -0.55 14.65
N THR A 54 18.29 0.52 14.34
CA THR A 54 18.72 1.51 15.34
C THR A 54 18.37 2.90 14.85
N HIS A 55 17.98 3.78 15.76
CA HIS A 55 17.72 5.18 15.44
C HIS A 55 18.51 6.07 16.39
N ALA A 56 19.21 7.04 15.82
CA ALA A 56 19.97 8.03 16.58
C ALA A 56 20.07 9.32 15.77
N ARG A 57 19.83 10.46 16.44
CA ARG A 57 19.97 11.80 15.82
C ARG A 57 19.24 11.90 14.48
N GLU A 58 17.96 11.49 14.46
CA GLU A 58 17.10 11.52 13.27
C GLU A 58 17.52 10.58 12.13
N MET A 59 18.58 9.80 12.30
CA MET A 59 19.05 8.82 11.34
C MET A 59 18.63 7.42 11.78
N ALA A 60 17.90 6.73 10.91
CA ALA A 60 17.63 5.31 11.04
C ALA A 60 18.70 4.50 10.32
N HIS A 61 19.21 3.48 11.01
CA HIS A 61 20.09 2.47 10.45
C HIS A 61 19.36 1.12 10.45
N PHE A 62 19.25 0.52 9.27
CA PHE A 62 18.71 -0.81 9.11
C PHE A 62 19.84 -1.73 8.65
N GLU A 63 19.99 -2.88 9.30
CA GLU A 63 20.90 -3.94 8.85
C GLU A 63 20.10 -5.22 8.64
N VAL A 64 20.18 -5.78 7.44
CA VAL A 64 19.62 -7.10 7.14
C VAL A 64 20.77 -8.07 7.03
N HIS A 65 20.86 -8.97 8.01
CA HIS A 65 21.85 -10.03 8.09
C HIS A 65 21.21 -11.34 7.64
N ASP A 66 21.92 -12.11 6.83
CA ASP A 66 21.56 -13.47 6.47
C ASP A 66 22.76 -14.39 6.58
N THR A 67 22.52 -15.64 6.98
CA THR A 67 23.54 -16.71 7.03
C THR A 67 23.53 -17.55 5.76
N GLY A 68 23.21 -16.93 4.62
CA GLY A 68 23.13 -17.60 3.33
C GLY A 68 24.51 -17.94 2.74
N PRO A 69 24.58 -18.28 1.44
CA PRO A 69 25.83 -18.68 0.79
C PRO A 69 26.86 -17.54 0.64
N GLY A 70 26.47 -16.29 0.91
CA GLY A 70 27.31 -15.12 0.67
C GLY A 70 27.56 -14.86 -0.82
N MET A 71 28.46 -13.92 -1.11
CA MET A 71 28.84 -13.49 -2.45
C MET A 71 30.36 -13.38 -2.56
N THR A 72 30.90 -13.72 -3.72
CA THR A 72 32.30 -13.47 -4.10
C THR A 72 32.55 -11.97 -4.35
N ALA A 73 33.82 -11.56 -4.37
CA ALA A 73 34.18 -10.16 -4.64
C ALA A 73 33.62 -9.66 -6.00
N GLN A 74 33.63 -10.52 -7.03
CA GLN A 74 33.09 -10.18 -8.35
C GLN A 74 31.57 -10.03 -8.36
N GLU A 75 30.85 -10.84 -7.57
CA GLU A 75 29.40 -10.72 -7.41
C GLU A 75 29.02 -9.48 -6.59
N LEU A 76 29.82 -9.15 -5.57
CA LEU A 76 29.61 -8.00 -4.71
C LEU A 76 29.71 -6.68 -5.48
N GLU A 77 30.68 -6.55 -6.40
CA GLU A 77 30.83 -5.36 -7.25
C GLU A 77 29.61 -5.12 -8.14
N LYS A 78 28.95 -6.19 -8.58
CA LYS A 78 27.84 -6.14 -9.56
C LYS A 78 26.47 -6.32 -8.92
N VAL A 79 26.39 -6.41 -7.60
CA VAL A 79 25.15 -6.80 -6.90
C VAL A 79 24.01 -5.80 -7.09
N PHE A 80 24.33 -4.53 -7.37
CA PHE A 80 23.36 -3.49 -7.66
C PHE A 80 23.12 -3.25 -9.15
N GLU A 81 23.88 -3.91 -10.04
CA GLU A 81 23.69 -3.79 -11.48
C GLU A 81 22.39 -4.50 -11.93
N PRO A 82 21.59 -3.87 -12.81
CA PRO A 82 20.39 -4.50 -13.35
C PRO A 82 20.72 -5.83 -14.03
N PHE A 83 19.93 -6.88 -13.77
CA PHE A 83 20.02 -8.19 -14.43
C PHE A 83 21.33 -8.98 -14.23
N ALA A 84 22.26 -8.52 -13.38
CA ALA A 84 23.56 -9.16 -13.18
C ALA A 84 23.48 -10.67 -12.83
N ARG A 85 22.40 -11.09 -12.15
CA ARG A 85 22.17 -12.49 -11.75
C ARG A 85 21.53 -13.36 -12.84
N GLY A 86 20.82 -12.76 -13.81
CA GLY A 86 20.25 -13.49 -14.95
C GLY A 86 21.31 -13.94 -15.96
N ALA A 87 22.40 -13.17 -16.08
CA ALA A 87 23.49 -13.45 -17.02
C ALA A 87 24.36 -14.66 -16.62
N GLN A 88 24.58 -14.90 -15.32
CA GLN A 88 25.35 -16.06 -14.84
C GLN A 88 24.62 -17.40 -15.03
N SER A 89 23.31 -17.35 -15.26
CA SER A 89 22.52 -18.55 -15.60
C SER A 89 22.54 -18.88 -17.11
N ALA A 90 23.11 -17.99 -17.94
CA ALA A 90 22.90 -18.01 -19.40
C ALA A 90 24.17 -18.10 -20.28
N GLY A 91 25.37 -18.36 -19.73
CA GLY A 91 26.48 -18.75 -20.61
C GLY A 91 27.86 -18.94 -19.98
N ALA A 92 28.36 -20.17 -20.01
CA ALA A 92 29.54 -20.59 -20.79
C ALA A 92 30.03 -22.00 -20.35
N GLY A 93 29.58 -23.05 -21.04
CA GLY A 93 30.42 -24.23 -21.35
C GLY A 93 30.92 -25.18 -20.26
N GLY A 94 30.13 -25.58 -19.25
CA GLY A 94 30.58 -26.64 -18.33
C GLY A 94 29.45 -27.34 -17.58
N VAL A 95 29.30 -28.64 -17.86
CA VAL A 95 28.65 -29.75 -17.12
C VAL A 95 27.50 -29.39 -16.14
N PRO A 96 26.30 -29.98 -16.28
CA PRO A 96 25.23 -29.79 -15.30
C PRO A 96 25.65 -30.38 -13.95
N ALA A 97 25.99 -29.52 -12.98
CA ALA A 97 26.13 -29.93 -11.61
C ALA A 97 24.74 -30.34 -11.09
N LEU A 98 24.57 -31.64 -10.82
CA LEU A 98 23.40 -32.18 -10.15
C LEU A 98 23.18 -31.46 -8.80
N GLY A 99 22.04 -30.78 -8.65
CA GLY A 99 21.51 -30.41 -7.32
C GLY A 99 21.20 -28.93 -7.03
N GLY A 100 21.35 -28.00 -7.99
CA GLY A 100 21.05 -26.58 -7.75
C GLY A 100 19.65 -26.16 -8.23
N GLN A 101 18.67 -26.06 -7.32
CA GLN A 101 17.40 -25.37 -7.62
C GLN A 101 17.67 -23.97 -8.17
N SER A 102 17.23 -23.71 -9.40
CA SER A 102 17.31 -22.40 -10.04
C SER A 102 16.42 -21.39 -9.29
N THR A 103 17.04 -20.53 -8.51
CA THR A 103 16.36 -19.47 -7.75
C THR A 103 15.87 -18.33 -8.65
N SER A 104 14.74 -18.54 -9.32
CA SER A 104 14.05 -17.60 -10.21
C SER A 104 13.85 -16.20 -9.60
N GLY A 105 14.45 -15.17 -10.20
CA GLY A 105 14.24 -13.77 -9.84
C GLY A 105 14.79 -12.83 -10.90
N THR A 106 14.10 -11.70 -11.14
CA THR A 106 14.40 -10.75 -12.22
C THR A 106 15.75 -10.01 -12.07
N GLY A 107 16.40 -10.12 -10.91
CA GLY A 107 17.64 -9.42 -10.62
C GLY A 107 17.49 -7.92 -10.37
N LEU A 108 16.26 -7.38 -10.40
CA LEU A 108 16.00 -5.93 -10.29
C LEU A 108 15.79 -5.42 -8.86
N GLY A 109 15.46 -6.31 -7.92
CA GLY A 109 15.04 -5.90 -6.56
C GLY A 109 16.10 -5.09 -5.80
N LEU A 110 17.38 -5.47 -5.89
CA LEU A 110 18.48 -4.75 -5.22
C LEU A 110 18.81 -3.43 -5.92
N THR A 111 18.75 -3.39 -7.25
CA THR A 111 18.89 -2.14 -8.02
C THR A 111 17.81 -1.13 -7.65
N ILE A 112 16.55 -1.57 -7.55
CA ILE A 112 15.44 -0.71 -7.14
C ILE A 112 15.62 -0.24 -5.69
N ALA A 113 16.03 -1.12 -4.79
CA ALA A 113 16.30 -0.75 -3.40
C ALA A 113 17.40 0.33 -3.29
N LYS A 114 18.46 0.21 -4.11
CA LYS A 114 19.55 1.20 -4.18
C LYS A 114 19.08 2.53 -4.73
N MET A 115 18.39 2.53 -5.87
CA MET A 115 17.83 3.74 -6.47
C MET A 115 16.88 4.48 -5.51
N LEU A 116 15.98 3.75 -4.84
CA LEU A 116 15.04 4.35 -3.89
C LEU A 116 15.75 4.90 -2.66
N THR A 117 16.78 4.21 -2.17
CA THR A 117 17.61 4.71 -1.07
C THR A 117 18.28 6.03 -1.45
N ASP A 118 18.89 6.09 -2.63
CA ASP A 118 19.58 7.28 -3.11
C ASP A 118 18.59 8.45 -3.34
N LEU A 119 17.40 8.15 -3.88
CA LEU A 119 16.31 9.13 -4.04
C LEU A 119 15.81 9.68 -2.70
N MET A 120 15.82 8.86 -1.64
CA MET A 120 15.48 9.28 -0.28
C MET A 120 16.65 10.01 0.43
N GLY A 121 17.75 10.29 -0.28
CA GLY A 121 18.94 10.93 0.27
C GLY A 121 19.70 10.05 1.27
N GLY A 122 19.45 8.74 1.23
CA GLY A 122 20.09 7.75 2.08
C GLY A 122 21.33 7.15 1.46
N GLU A 123 21.87 6.17 2.18
CA GLU A 123 23.00 5.38 1.73
C GLU A 123 22.73 3.90 1.98
N MET A 124 22.97 3.07 0.97
CA MET A 124 22.99 1.62 1.12
C MET A 124 24.37 1.08 0.79
N THR A 125 24.86 0.21 1.66
CA THR A 125 26.11 -0.54 1.53
C THR A 125 25.87 -2.02 1.77
N VAL A 126 26.81 -2.85 1.37
CA VAL A 126 26.71 -4.30 1.49
C VAL A 126 28.07 -4.88 1.83
N ARG A 127 28.09 -5.89 2.71
CA ARG A 127 29.24 -6.72 3.02
C ARG A 127 28.83 -8.18 2.92
N SER A 128 29.66 -9.00 2.32
CA SER A 128 29.35 -10.42 2.12
C SER A 128 30.63 -11.21 2.01
N PHE A 129 30.63 -12.42 2.56
CA PHE A 129 31.74 -13.37 2.45
C PHE A 129 31.18 -14.74 2.04
N PRO A 130 31.81 -15.43 1.07
CA PRO A 130 31.36 -16.75 0.65
C PRO A 130 31.29 -17.73 1.83
N GLY A 131 30.13 -18.34 2.03
CA GLY A 131 29.85 -19.31 3.10
C GLY A 131 29.52 -18.72 4.48
N GLU A 132 29.68 -17.41 4.69
CA GLU A 132 29.34 -16.75 5.96
C GLU A 132 28.02 -15.96 5.90
N GLY A 133 27.62 -15.52 4.70
CA GLY A 133 26.37 -14.81 4.46
C GLY A 133 26.55 -13.36 4.03
N THR A 134 25.48 -12.56 4.16
CA THR A 134 25.46 -11.16 3.68
C THR A 134 24.85 -10.22 4.70
N VAL A 135 25.38 -9.00 4.75
CA VAL A 135 24.85 -7.88 5.52
C VAL A 135 24.59 -6.71 4.59
N PHE A 136 23.32 -6.34 4.42
CA PHE A 136 22.93 -5.09 3.77
C PHE A 136 22.68 -4.02 4.83
N SER A 137 23.36 -2.89 4.71
CA SER A 137 23.24 -1.76 5.65
C SER A 137 22.67 -0.54 4.96
N LEU A 138 21.56 -0.02 5.48
CA LEU A 138 20.82 1.13 4.97
C LEU A 138 20.84 2.25 6.02
N ARG A 139 21.18 3.47 5.60
CA ARG A 139 21.10 4.70 6.38
C ARG A 139 20.09 5.64 5.74
N LEU A 140 19.09 6.06 6.50
CA LEU A 140 18.07 7.02 6.05
C LEU A 140 17.85 8.10 7.10
N PHE A 141 17.66 9.33 6.64
CA PHE A 141 17.21 10.43 7.49
C PHE A 141 15.71 10.28 7.74
N LEU A 142 15.35 9.72 8.90
CA LEU A 142 13.99 9.47 9.35
C LEU A 142 13.76 10.23 10.67
N PRO A 143 13.51 11.54 10.61
CA PRO A 143 13.41 12.36 11.81
C PRO A 143 12.23 11.93 12.67
N GLU A 144 12.48 11.86 13.98
CA GLU A 144 11.47 11.53 14.98
C GLU A 144 10.48 12.67 15.10
N VAL A 145 9.20 12.34 15.03
CA VAL A 145 8.13 13.33 15.17
C VAL A 145 7.86 13.57 16.65
N HIS A 146 8.41 14.66 17.19
CA HIS A 146 8.18 15.10 18.56
C HIS A 146 6.93 15.96 18.64
N GLY A 147 6.02 15.66 19.56
CA GLY A 147 4.87 16.54 19.82
C GLY A 147 3.71 16.44 18.82
N ALA A 148 3.73 15.47 17.90
CA ALA A 148 2.47 14.88 17.51
C ALA A 148 1.93 14.27 18.81
N VAL A 149 0.88 14.87 19.38
CA VAL A 149 -0.11 14.08 20.10
C VAL A 149 -0.22 12.84 19.24
N VAL A 150 0.13 11.69 19.80
CA VAL A 150 -0.41 10.44 19.32
C VAL A 150 -1.91 10.70 19.42
N ARG A 151 -2.50 11.30 18.37
CA ARG A 151 -3.83 10.89 17.98
C ARG A 151 -3.58 9.41 17.93
N PRO A 152 -4.16 8.63 18.84
CA PRO A 152 -4.08 7.19 18.67
C PRO A 152 -4.39 7.02 17.20
N VAL A 153 -3.57 6.24 16.47
CA VAL A 153 -4.07 5.56 15.27
C VAL A 153 -5.49 5.27 15.66
N VAL A 154 -6.48 6.01 15.11
CA VAL A 154 -7.84 5.94 15.63
C VAL A 154 -8.06 4.47 15.52
N SER A 155 -8.12 3.79 16.66
CA SER A 155 -8.14 2.35 16.68
C SER A 155 -9.43 2.14 15.94
N MET A 156 -9.33 1.76 14.67
CA MET A 156 -10.48 1.68 13.79
C MET A 156 -11.46 0.89 14.62
N PRO A 157 -12.64 1.46 14.88
CA PRO A 157 -13.50 0.95 15.93
C PRO A 157 -13.55 -0.55 15.75
N ALA A 158 -13.20 -1.30 16.80
CA ALA A 158 -13.12 -2.75 16.68
C ALA A 158 -14.49 -3.20 16.16
N PHE A 159 -14.56 -3.48 14.85
CA PHE A 159 -15.81 -3.78 14.20
C PHE A 159 -16.24 -5.09 14.83
N THR A 160 -17.33 -5.06 15.56
CA THR A 160 -17.90 -6.26 16.18
C THR A 160 -19.04 -6.83 15.35
N GLY A 161 -19.55 -6.04 14.40
CA GLY A 161 -20.60 -6.41 13.47
C GLY A 161 -21.14 -5.18 12.75
N TYR A 162 -22.28 -5.32 12.11
CA TYR A 162 -23.03 -4.22 11.49
C TYR A 162 -24.52 -4.40 11.77
N GLU A 163 -25.27 -3.30 11.69
CA GLU A 163 -26.73 -3.31 11.85
C GLU A 163 -27.43 -3.74 10.56
N GLY A 164 -28.59 -4.39 10.72
CA GLY A 164 -29.46 -4.79 9.62
C GLY A 164 -29.39 -6.27 9.27
N GLU A 165 -29.88 -6.61 8.07
CA GLU A 165 -29.94 -7.99 7.58
C GLU A 165 -28.56 -8.53 7.26
N ARG A 166 -28.38 -9.84 7.44
CA ARG A 166 -27.13 -10.54 7.13
C ARG A 166 -26.81 -10.41 5.65
N ARG A 167 -25.69 -9.78 5.36
CA ARG A 167 -25.11 -9.61 4.03
C ARG A 167 -24.27 -10.81 3.62
N ARG A 168 -24.40 -11.19 2.36
CA ARG A 168 -23.69 -12.29 1.73
C ARG A 168 -22.57 -11.77 0.85
N VAL A 169 -21.37 -12.30 1.05
CA VAL A 169 -20.16 -11.91 0.32
C VAL A 169 -19.57 -13.14 -0.35
N LEU A 170 -19.31 -13.04 -1.66
CA LEU A 170 -18.61 -14.07 -2.42
C LEU A 170 -17.12 -13.73 -2.51
N VAL A 171 -16.25 -14.65 -2.10
CA VAL A 171 -14.80 -14.53 -2.24
C VAL A 171 -14.31 -15.54 -3.28
N VAL A 172 -13.71 -15.02 -4.35
CA VAL A 172 -13.19 -15.80 -5.48
C VAL A 172 -11.68 -15.63 -5.54
N ASP A 173 -10.96 -16.71 -5.25
CA ASP A 173 -9.49 -16.73 -5.27
C ASP A 173 -9.05 -18.20 -5.45
N ASN A 174 -7.93 -18.48 -6.12
CA ASN A 174 -7.43 -19.85 -6.25
C ASN A 174 -6.65 -20.32 -5.02
N GLU A 175 -6.08 -19.41 -4.24
CA GLU A 175 -5.31 -19.71 -3.04
C GLU A 175 -6.23 -19.91 -1.82
N GLU A 176 -6.17 -21.10 -1.21
CA GLU A 176 -7.01 -21.45 -0.05
C GLU A 176 -6.74 -20.54 1.15
N ALA A 177 -5.47 -20.23 1.42
CA ALA A 177 -5.08 -19.37 2.54
C ALA A 177 -5.68 -17.96 2.43
N ASP A 178 -5.75 -17.41 1.21
CA ASP A 178 -6.29 -16.06 0.95
C ASP A 178 -7.83 -16.05 1.13
N ARG A 179 -8.52 -17.08 0.61
CA ARG A 179 -9.97 -17.26 0.82
C ARG A 179 -10.32 -17.40 2.30
N GLU A 180 -9.59 -18.26 3.02
CA GLU A 180 -9.81 -18.48 4.45
C GLU A 180 -9.53 -17.23 5.28
N LEU A 181 -8.51 -16.44 4.91
CA LEU A 181 -8.20 -15.19 5.61
C LEU A 181 -9.38 -14.21 5.54
N LEU A 182 -9.96 -14.02 4.36
CA LEU A 182 -11.13 -13.16 4.18
C LEU A 182 -12.35 -13.71 4.92
N ALA A 183 -12.59 -15.01 4.88
CA ALA A 183 -13.66 -15.65 5.65
C ALA A 183 -13.50 -15.40 7.17
N ARG A 184 -12.29 -15.59 7.70
CA ARG A 184 -11.97 -15.35 9.12
C ARG A 184 -12.15 -13.90 9.54
N TRP A 185 -12.04 -12.94 8.61
CA TRP A 185 -12.28 -11.53 8.91
C TRP A 185 -13.76 -11.18 8.88
N LEU A 186 -14.52 -11.73 7.93
CA LEU A 186 -15.90 -11.34 7.65
C LEU A 186 -16.95 -12.14 8.44
N GLN A 187 -16.76 -13.45 8.61
CA GLN A 187 -17.73 -14.28 9.33
C GLN A 187 -17.97 -13.82 10.78
N PRO A 188 -16.94 -13.43 11.58
CA PRO A 188 -17.16 -12.94 12.94
C PRO A 188 -17.94 -11.62 13.01
N LEU A 189 -17.96 -10.84 11.92
CA LEU A 189 -18.72 -9.60 11.81
C LEU A 189 -20.18 -9.84 11.41
N GLY A 190 -20.57 -11.09 11.20
CA GLY A 190 -21.93 -11.49 10.86
C GLY A 190 -22.22 -11.61 9.37
N PHE A 191 -21.21 -11.52 8.48
CA PHE A 191 -21.39 -11.79 7.05
C PHE A 191 -21.56 -13.30 6.78
N GLU A 192 -22.42 -13.63 5.81
CA GLU A 192 -22.40 -14.95 5.17
C GLU A 192 -21.32 -14.94 4.08
N VAL A 193 -20.31 -15.80 4.20
CA VAL A 193 -19.20 -15.84 3.25
C VAL A 193 -19.30 -17.08 2.38
N LEU A 194 -19.44 -16.88 1.08
CA LEU A 194 -19.36 -17.91 0.06
C LEU A 194 -17.95 -17.93 -0.52
N LEU A 195 -17.40 -19.13 -0.74
CA LEU A 195 -16.04 -19.29 -1.27
C LEU A 195 -16.11 -19.98 -2.64
N ALA A 196 -15.38 -19.44 -3.60
CA ALA A 196 -15.17 -20.04 -4.91
C ALA A 196 -13.67 -20.13 -5.21
N THR A 197 -13.25 -21.29 -5.70
CA THR A 197 -11.85 -21.64 -5.96
C THR A 197 -11.33 -21.18 -7.32
N SER A 198 -12.23 -20.73 -8.19
CA SER A 198 -11.92 -20.25 -9.54
C SER A 198 -13.07 -19.41 -10.10
N GLY A 199 -12.82 -18.73 -11.21
CA GLY A 199 -13.88 -18.03 -11.94
C GLY A 199 -15.01 -18.96 -12.42
N HIS A 200 -14.70 -20.21 -12.82
CA HIS A 200 -15.73 -21.16 -13.23
C HIS A 200 -16.62 -21.57 -12.05
N ASP A 201 -16.00 -21.82 -10.91
CA ASP A 201 -16.67 -22.16 -9.66
C ASP A 201 -17.57 -21.00 -9.20
N ALA A 202 -17.08 -19.76 -9.28
CA ALA A 202 -17.87 -18.57 -8.97
C ALA A 202 -19.10 -18.44 -9.89
N LEU A 203 -18.95 -18.66 -11.20
CA LEU A 203 -20.07 -18.61 -12.15
C LEU A 203 -21.10 -19.72 -11.90
N ALA A 204 -20.63 -20.92 -11.57
CA ALA A 204 -21.50 -22.06 -11.25
C ALA A 204 -22.27 -21.80 -9.95
N LEU A 205 -21.57 -21.35 -8.91
CA LEU A 205 -22.16 -21.02 -7.61
C LEU A 205 -23.22 -19.94 -7.76
N MET A 206 -22.90 -18.83 -8.44
CA MET A 206 -23.84 -17.72 -8.71
C MET A 206 -25.11 -18.19 -9.42
N ALA A 207 -25.02 -19.19 -10.30
CA ALA A 207 -26.18 -19.74 -11.00
C ALA A 207 -27.11 -20.60 -10.11
N THR A 208 -26.61 -21.08 -8.96
CA THR A 208 -27.37 -21.92 -8.02
C THR A 208 -28.00 -21.14 -6.88
N LEU A 209 -27.63 -19.87 -6.70
CA LEU A 209 -28.14 -19.06 -5.60
C LEU A 209 -29.53 -18.50 -5.92
N ASP A 210 -30.46 -18.64 -4.97
CA ASP A 210 -31.78 -17.99 -5.03
C ASP A 210 -31.67 -16.46 -4.95
N GLN A 211 -30.60 -15.96 -4.32
CA GLN A 211 -30.29 -14.54 -4.17
C GLN A 211 -28.79 -14.30 -4.43
N LEU A 212 -28.50 -13.31 -5.28
CA LEU A 212 -27.14 -12.88 -5.56
C LEU A 212 -26.44 -12.38 -4.29
N PRO A 213 -25.12 -12.56 -4.17
CA PRO A 213 -24.36 -11.95 -3.08
C PRO A 213 -24.46 -10.43 -3.14
N ASP A 214 -24.38 -9.79 -1.97
CA ASP A 214 -24.35 -8.34 -1.83
C ASP A 214 -23.01 -7.75 -2.31
N ALA A 215 -21.91 -8.50 -2.21
CA ALA A 215 -20.60 -8.09 -2.71
C ALA A 215 -19.74 -9.27 -3.17
N ILE A 216 -18.79 -9.00 -4.07
CA ILE A 216 -17.82 -9.98 -4.59
C ILE A 216 -16.39 -9.47 -4.38
N PHE A 217 -15.51 -10.31 -3.83
CA PHE A 217 -14.05 -10.14 -3.89
C PHE A 217 -13.50 -11.09 -4.95
N MET A 218 -12.76 -10.57 -5.92
CA MET A 218 -12.31 -11.30 -7.10
C MET A 218 -10.79 -11.19 -7.26
N ASP A 219 -10.06 -12.31 -7.19
CA ASP A 219 -8.68 -12.36 -7.65
C ASP A 219 -8.63 -12.25 -9.19
N LEU A 220 -7.65 -11.50 -9.71
CA LEU A 220 -7.37 -11.46 -11.14
C LEU A 220 -6.54 -12.65 -11.61
N ALA A 221 -5.60 -13.11 -10.78
CA ALA A 221 -4.55 -14.05 -11.18
C ALA A 221 -4.96 -15.52 -10.97
N MET A 222 -6.07 -15.94 -11.56
CA MET A 222 -6.60 -17.30 -11.40
C MET A 222 -6.28 -18.22 -12.59
N PRO A 223 -6.00 -19.52 -12.36
CA PRO A 223 -5.89 -20.52 -13.42
C PRO A 223 -7.19 -20.74 -14.19
N GLY A 224 -7.08 -21.02 -15.49
CA GLY A 224 -8.23 -21.29 -16.37
C GLY A 224 -8.80 -19.99 -16.93
N ILE A 225 -9.90 -19.50 -16.36
CA ILE A 225 -10.39 -18.15 -16.67
C ILE A 225 -9.90 -17.18 -15.59
N ASP A 226 -9.32 -16.07 -16.03
CA ASP A 226 -8.86 -15.01 -15.14
C ASP A 226 -10.03 -14.21 -14.57
N GLY A 227 -9.75 -13.33 -13.61
CA GLY A 227 -10.78 -12.48 -12.98
C GLY A 227 -11.48 -11.55 -13.97
N TRP A 228 -10.78 -11.10 -15.02
CA TRP A 228 -11.34 -10.23 -16.07
C TRP A 228 -12.36 -10.95 -16.93
N GLU A 229 -12.02 -12.15 -17.40
CA GLU A 229 -12.89 -13.03 -18.14
C GLU A 229 -14.12 -13.41 -17.30
N THR A 230 -13.91 -13.67 -16.02
CA THR A 230 -14.99 -13.96 -15.06
C THR A 230 -15.94 -12.77 -14.93
N LEU A 231 -15.43 -11.56 -14.73
CA LEU A 231 -16.22 -10.32 -14.66
C LEU A 231 -17.05 -10.10 -15.93
N ARG A 232 -16.43 -10.29 -17.10
CA ARG A 232 -17.12 -10.16 -18.39
C ARG A 232 -18.29 -11.16 -18.51
N ARG A 233 -18.09 -12.38 -18.04
CA ARG A 233 -19.13 -13.43 -18.02
C ARG A 233 -20.22 -13.18 -16.97
N LEU A 234 -19.90 -12.56 -15.83
CA LEU A 234 -20.89 -12.12 -14.83
C LEU A 234 -21.79 -11.03 -15.44
N ARG A 235 -21.20 -10.02 -16.08
CA ARG A 235 -21.94 -8.94 -16.76
C ARG A 235 -22.85 -9.48 -17.87
N ALA A 236 -22.35 -10.40 -18.69
CA ALA A 236 -23.14 -11.01 -19.77
C ALA A 236 -24.37 -11.80 -19.27
N ARG A 237 -24.36 -12.27 -18.01
CA ARG A 237 -25.49 -12.93 -17.36
C ARG A 237 -26.42 -11.99 -16.61
N GLY A 238 -26.18 -10.68 -16.68
CA GLY A 238 -26.97 -9.66 -15.96
C GLY A 238 -26.58 -9.48 -14.49
N TRP A 239 -25.48 -10.09 -14.03
CA TRP A 239 -25.00 -9.99 -12.64
C TRP A 239 -23.95 -8.89 -12.44
N GLY A 240 -23.81 -7.99 -13.42
CA GLY A 240 -22.81 -6.91 -13.38
C GLY A 240 -23.06 -5.80 -12.36
N ASN A 241 -24.26 -5.77 -11.76
CA ASN A 241 -24.64 -4.74 -10.80
C ASN A 241 -24.20 -5.05 -9.36
N VAL A 242 -23.71 -6.28 -9.10
CA VAL A 242 -23.20 -6.64 -7.78
C VAL A 242 -21.89 -5.87 -7.53
N PRO A 243 -21.77 -5.12 -6.42
CA PRO A 243 -20.52 -4.49 -6.02
C PRO A 243 -19.36 -5.48 -6.03
N LEU A 244 -18.28 -5.15 -6.74
CA LEU A 244 -17.14 -6.04 -6.92
C LEU A 244 -15.84 -5.33 -6.60
N ALA A 245 -15.07 -5.93 -5.70
CA ALA A 245 -13.73 -5.56 -5.34
C ALA A 245 -12.73 -6.49 -6.05
N ILE A 246 -11.80 -5.91 -6.78
CA ILE A 246 -10.73 -6.59 -7.49
C ILE A 246 -9.53 -6.68 -6.57
N VAL A 247 -9.00 -7.89 -6.37
CA VAL A 247 -7.82 -8.16 -5.55
C VAL A 247 -6.71 -8.61 -6.50
N SER A 248 -5.58 -7.90 -6.55
CA SER A 248 -4.45 -8.26 -7.41
C SER A 248 -3.12 -8.23 -6.67
N ALA A 249 -2.21 -9.14 -7.03
CA ALA A 249 -0.83 -9.10 -6.60
C ALA A 249 -0.01 -7.98 -7.27
N ASN A 250 -0.53 -7.37 -8.35
CA ASN A 250 0.17 -6.37 -9.13
C ASN A 250 -0.69 -5.12 -9.38
N ALA A 251 -0.25 -3.97 -8.86
CA ALA A 251 -0.91 -2.68 -9.05
C ALA A 251 -0.90 -2.15 -10.51
N PHE A 252 -0.22 -2.85 -11.43
CA PHE A 252 -0.02 -2.45 -12.82
C PHE A 252 -0.57 -3.49 -13.83
N ASP A 253 -1.53 -4.33 -13.43
CA ASP A 253 -2.16 -5.24 -14.39
C ASP A 253 -2.75 -4.46 -15.57
N LYS A 254 -2.38 -4.85 -16.79
CA LYS A 254 -2.71 -4.08 -18.01
C LYS A 254 -4.22 -3.93 -18.25
N GLY A 255 -5.05 -4.80 -17.68
CA GLY A 255 -6.51 -4.68 -17.70
C GLY A 255 -7.07 -3.62 -16.75
N LEU A 256 -6.32 -3.25 -15.70
CA LEU A 256 -6.70 -2.28 -14.67
C LEU A 256 -6.92 -0.89 -15.30
N GLN A 257 -5.95 -0.42 -16.07
CA GLN A 257 -6.00 0.89 -16.72
C GLN A 257 -7.13 0.97 -17.76
N SER A 258 -7.33 -0.09 -18.56
CA SER A 258 -8.35 -0.11 -19.62
C SER A 258 -9.80 -0.21 -19.12
N GLU A 259 -10.04 -0.79 -17.94
CA GLU A 259 -11.38 -0.82 -17.33
C GLU A 259 -11.65 0.37 -16.39
N ILE A 260 -10.61 1.03 -15.86
CA ILE A 260 -10.72 2.31 -15.14
C ILE A 260 -11.00 3.47 -16.12
N ASP A 261 -10.32 3.48 -17.28
CA ASP A 261 -10.50 4.52 -18.32
C ASP A 261 -11.70 4.23 -19.25
N GLY A 262 -12.21 3.00 -19.24
CA GLY A 262 -13.43 2.61 -19.93
C GLY A 262 -14.67 3.03 -19.15
N ASP A 263 -15.72 3.45 -19.86
CA ASP A 263 -17.03 3.87 -19.34
C ASP A 263 -17.84 2.73 -18.66
N ARG A 264 -17.18 1.85 -17.89
CA ARG A 264 -17.65 0.53 -17.45
C ARG A 264 -17.70 0.32 -15.94
N GLY A 265 -17.61 1.39 -15.14
CA GLY A 265 -18.22 1.44 -13.81
C GLY A 265 -17.40 0.95 -12.61
N HIS A 266 -16.10 0.66 -12.74
CA HIS A 266 -15.23 0.42 -11.58
C HIS A 266 -14.39 1.66 -11.26
N SER A 267 -14.42 2.08 -9.99
CA SER A 267 -13.61 3.19 -9.50
C SER A 267 -12.25 2.65 -9.04
N PRO A 268 -11.17 3.46 -9.01
CA PRO A 268 -9.91 3.09 -8.37
C PRO A 268 -10.07 2.52 -6.93
N GLN A 269 -11.16 2.90 -6.25
CA GLN A 269 -11.56 2.45 -4.93
C GLN A 269 -11.95 0.98 -4.85
N ASP A 270 -12.27 0.35 -5.99
CA ASP A 270 -12.64 -1.06 -6.08
C ASP A 270 -11.43 -1.99 -6.21
N PHE A 271 -10.21 -1.46 -6.20
CA PHE A 271 -8.99 -2.22 -6.44
C PHE A 271 -8.13 -2.33 -5.18
N PHE A 272 -7.77 -3.55 -4.82
CA PHE A 272 -6.93 -3.89 -3.68
C PHE A 272 -5.65 -4.58 -4.14
N VAL A 273 -4.51 -4.13 -3.61
CA VAL A 273 -3.21 -4.76 -3.86
C VAL A 273 -2.91 -5.73 -2.72
N LYS A 274 -2.57 -6.99 -3.03
CA LYS A 274 -2.13 -7.98 -2.03
C LYS A 274 -0.78 -7.52 -1.41
N PRO A 275 -0.60 -7.62 -0.08
CA PRO A 275 -1.54 -8.17 0.90
C PRO A 275 -2.68 -7.20 1.23
N VAL A 276 -3.91 -7.70 1.16
CA VAL A 276 -5.12 -6.90 1.45
C VAL A 276 -5.10 -6.48 2.91
N ARG A 277 -5.37 -5.19 3.17
CA ARG A 277 -5.50 -4.67 4.53
C ARG A 277 -6.95 -4.80 4.97
N ARG A 278 -7.17 -5.43 6.14
CA ARG A 278 -8.50 -5.67 6.70
C ARG A 278 -9.34 -4.39 6.79
N ASP A 279 -8.75 -3.32 7.31
CA ASP A 279 -9.49 -2.07 7.57
C ASP A 279 -9.95 -1.41 6.26
N ASP A 280 -9.08 -1.38 5.25
CA ASP A 280 -9.38 -0.80 3.94
C ASP A 280 -10.53 -1.59 3.26
N LEU A 281 -10.54 -2.91 3.40
CA LEU A 281 -11.60 -3.79 2.90
C LEU A 281 -12.94 -3.56 3.63
N LEU A 282 -12.92 -3.41 4.96
CA LEU A 282 -14.13 -3.16 5.74
C LEU A 282 -14.70 -1.77 5.47
N VAL A 283 -13.87 -0.75 5.29
CA VAL A 283 -14.31 0.59 4.86
C VAL A 283 -15.01 0.52 3.52
N TRP A 284 -14.42 -0.19 2.54
CA TRP A 284 -15.04 -0.38 1.23
C TRP A 284 -16.38 -1.10 1.31
N LEU A 285 -16.48 -2.19 2.07
CA LEU A 285 -17.76 -2.89 2.28
C LEU A 285 -18.81 -1.98 2.91
N GLY A 286 -18.41 -1.20 3.92
CA GLY A 286 -19.31 -0.24 4.57
C GLY A 286 -19.87 0.79 3.60
N GLN A 287 -19.02 1.34 2.74
CA GLN A 287 -19.42 2.33 1.74
C GLN A 287 -20.29 1.71 0.63
N ARG A 288 -19.92 0.54 0.11
CA ARG A 288 -20.62 -0.11 -1.01
C ARG A 288 -21.98 -0.69 -0.63
N LEU A 289 -22.10 -1.19 0.59
CA LEU A 289 -23.33 -1.80 1.09
C LEU A 289 -24.16 -0.86 1.99
N GLY A 290 -23.67 0.37 2.24
CA GLY A 290 -24.33 1.33 3.13
C GLY A 290 -24.47 0.82 4.57
N LEU A 291 -23.45 0.11 5.09
CA LEU A 291 -23.53 -0.52 6.40
C LEU A 291 -23.36 0.50 7.52
N THR A 292 -24.15 0.30 8.58
CA THR A 292 -23.94 0.97 9.87
C THR A 292 -23.14 0.03 10.76
N TRP A 293 -21.85 0.34 10.95
CA TRP A 293 -20.95 -0.50 11.73
C TRP A 293 -21.23 -0.41 13.22
N GLN A 294 -21.26 -1.58 13.88
CA GLN A 294 -21.26 -1.66 15.33
C GLN A 294 -19.82 -1.55 15.83
N THR A 295 -19.64 -0.74 16.86
CA THR A 295 -18.33 -0.44 17.43
C THR A 295 -18.33 -0.76 18.91
N MET A 296 -17.29 -1.43 19.40
CA MET A 296 -17.04 -1.43 20.85
C MET A 296 -16.54 -0.05 21.24
N ALA A 297 -17.37 0.71 21.96
CA ALA A 297 -16.92 1.87 22.69
C ALA A 297 -15.91 1.40 23.74
N LYS A 298 -14.62 1.60 23.49
CA LYS A 298 -13.65 1.61 24.58
C LYS A 298 -13.94 2.90 25.35
N VAL A 299 -14.60 2.77 26.50
CA VAL A 299 -14.86 3.89 27.43
C VAL A 299 -13.52 4.56 27.73
N LEU A 300 -13.37 5.79 27.27
CA LEU A 300 -12.37 6.74 27.74
C LEU A 300 -13.11 7.81 28.56
N PRO A 301 -12.53 8.35 29.65
CA PRO A 301 -13.18 9.36 30.47
C PRO A 301 -13.42 10.64 29.68
N ASP A 302 -14.55 11.29 29.97
CA ASP A 302 -15.11 12.45 29.29
C ASP A 302 -14.10 13.58 29.01
N ALA A 303 -14.12 14.08 27.77
CA ALA A 303 -13.60 15.39 27.42
C ALA A 303 -14.80 16.24 26.98
N ASP A 304 -15.33 16.96 27.97
CA ASP A 304 -16.36 17.97 27.81
C ASP A 304 -15.90 19.10 26.89
N GLY A 305 -16.84 19.53 26.03
CA GLY A 305 -16.94 20.88 25.50
C GLY A 305 -15.93 21.30 24.43
N LEU A 306 -16.44 21.59 23.23
CA LEU A 306 -16.34 22.93 22.63
C LEU A 306 -17.26 23.03 21.41
N ALA A 307 -18.11 24.06 21.44
CA ALA A 307 -19.25 24.28 20.57
C ALA A 307 -18.88 24.86 19.19
N MET A 308 -19.77 24.59 18.24
CA MET A 308 -19.89 25.18 16.91
C MET A 308 -19.83 26.72 16.89
N ARG A 309 -19.16 27.30 15.88
CA ARG A 309 -19.47 28.66 15.37
C ARG A 309 -19.37 28.72 13.84
N ASN A 310 -20.40 29.30 13.22
CA ASN A 310 -20.59 29.50 11.78
C ASN A 310 -19.96 30.81 11.27
N GLY A 311 -19.55 30.79 9.99
CA GLY A 311 -19.80 31.86 9.03
C GLY A 311 -18.60 32.72 8.58
N GLU A 312 -18.01 32.39 7.41
CA GLU A 312 -17.72 33.36 6.33
C GLU A 312 -17.13 32.69 5.07
N ALA A 313 -17.62 33.16 3.90
CA ALA A 313 -17.29 32.80 2.51
C ALA A 313 -17.49 31.32 2.09
N ALA A 314 -18.35 31.11 1.08
CA ALA A 314 -18.74 29.78 0.58
C ALA A 314 -17.52 28.89 0.28
N PRO A 315 -17.38 27.73 0.93
CA PRO A 315 -16.29 26.81 0.65
C PRO A 315 -16.46 26.28 -0.77
N LEU A 316 -15.37 26.26 -1.55
CA LEU A 316 -15.29 25.46 -2.76
C LEU A 316 -15.83 24.06 -2.42
N LEU A 317 -16.83 23.60 -3.17
CA LEU A 317 -17.45 22.28 -2.96
C LEU A 317 -16.30 21.25 -2.95
N HIS A 318 -16.12 20.55 -1.83
CA HIS A 318 -14.94 19.72 -1.56
C HIS A 318 -14.65 18.67 -2.64
N GLY A 319 -15.64 18.32 -3.48
CA GLY A 319 -15.49 17.43 -4.62
C GLY A 319 -14.71 18.00 -5.80
N GLU A 320 -14.75 19.32 -6.05
CA GLU A 320 -14.11 19.91 -7.23
C GLU A 320 -12.59 20.07 -7.06
N ILE A 321 -12.12 20.27 -5.82
CA ILE A 321 -10.70 20.46 -5.50
C ILE A 321 -9.98 19.18 -5.09
N ALA A 322 -10.70 18.04 -4.98
CA ALA A 322 -10.12 16.76 -4.58
C ALA A 322 -8.95 16.31 -5.49
N PRO A 323 -9.02 16.45 -6.83
CA PRO A 323 -7.89 16.12 -7.70
C PRO A 323 -6.70 17.07 -7.47
N LEU A 324 -6.94 18.36 -7.23
CA LEU A 324 -5.88 19.30 -6.90
C LEU A 324 -5.25 18.97 -5.55
N LEU A 325 -6.04 18.59 -4.54
CA LEU A 325 -5.54 18.16 -3.23
C LEU A 325 -4.68 16.90 -3.35
N GLU A 326 -5.05 15.96 -4.20
CA GLU A 326 -4.25 14.78 -4.48
C GLU A 326 -2.91 15.14 -5.16
N LEU A 327 -2.94 16.02 -6.16
CA LEU A 327 -1.72 16.53 -6.81
C LEU A 327 -0.79 17.29 -5.85
N VAL A 328 -1.38 18.04 -4.91
CA VAL A 328 -0.68 18.77 -3.85
C VAL A 328 -0.06 17.81 -2.83
N ARG A 329 -0.80 16.77 -2.40
CA ARG A 329 -0.31 15.72 -1.49
C ARG A 329 0.76 14.83 -2.12
N LEU A 330 0.68 14.62 -3.44
CA LEU A 330 1.70 13.92 -4.23
C LEU A 330 2.93 14.81 -4.51
N GLY A 331 2.88 16.11 -4.17
CA GLY A 331 3.97 17.06 -4.43
C GLY A 331 4.26 17.26 -5.93
N TYR A 332 3.30 16.94 -6.79
CA TYR A 332 3.51 16.90 -8.24
C TYR A 332 3.32 18.29 -8.86
N TYR A 333 4.35 19.13 -8.74
CA TYR A 333 4.35 20.53 -9.19
C TYR A 333 3.79 20.75 -10.61
N LYS A 334 4.24 19.98 -11.60
CA LYS A 334 3.77 20.12 -12.98
C LYS A 334 2.27 19.85 -13.11
N GLY A 335 1.75 18.85 -12.39
CA GLY A 335 0.33 18.53 -12.36
C GLY A 335 -0.49 19.62 -11.68
N ILE A 336 0.00 20.19 -10.59
CA ILE A 336 -0.66 21.31 -9.88
C ILE A 336 -0.80 22.52 -10.80
N VAL A 337 0.27 22.91 -11.51
CA VAL A 337 0.24 24.06 -12.43
C VAL A 337 -0.72 23.82 -13.60
N GLN A 338 -0.64 22.63 -14.21
CA GLN A 338 -1.50 22.23 -15.32
C GLN A 338 -2.97 22.22 -14.93
N TRP A 339 -3.30 21.62 -13.78
CA TRP A 339 -4.67 21.60 -13.25
C TRP A 339 -5.19 23.01 -13.00
N LEU A 340 -4.36 23.90 -12.43
CA LEU A 340 -4.73 25.30 -12.22
C LEU A 340 -4.94 26.06 -13.55
N ASP A 341 -4.17 25.74 -14.61
CA ASP A 341 -4.36 26.34 -15.95
C ASP A 341 -5.69 25.91 -16.59
N ASP A 342 -6.01 24.62 -16.49
CA ASP A 342 -7.26 24.08 -17.02
C ASP A 342 -8.47 24.58 -16.22
N TRP A 343 -8.31 24.73 -14.90
CA TRP A 343 -9.33 25.27 -14.02
C TRP A 343 -9.62 26.75 -14.31
N VAL A 344 -8.59 27.59 -14.49
CA VAL A 344 -8.77 29.02 -14.86
C VAL A 344 -9.35 29.18 -16.26
N ARG A 345 -9.02 28.28 -17.19
CA ARG A 345 -9.59 28.28 -18.55
C ARG A 345 -11.09 28.03 -18.53
N LEU A 346 -11.55 27.14 -17.67
CA LEU A 346 -12.97 26.82 -17.48
C LEU A 346 -13.70 27.85 -16.59
N ARG A 347 -12.96 28.53 -15.71
CA ARG A 347 -13.49 29.47 -14.68
C ARG A 347 -12.62 30.73 -14.59
N PRO A 348 -12.73 31.68 -15.54
CA PRO A 348 -11.90 32.89 -15.55
C PRO A 348 -12.01 33.72 -14.27
N GLU A 349 -13.14 33.65 -13.58
CA GLU A 349 -13.40 34.34 -12.30
C GLU A 349 -12.51 33.87 -11.14
N GLN A 350 -11.91 32.67 -11.23
CA GLN A 350 -11.02 32.11 -10.20
C GLN A 350 -9.53 32.42 -10.44
N ALA A 351 -9.20 33.22 -11.45
CA ALA A 351 -7.82 33.49 -11.87
C ALA A 351 -6.92 34.06 -10.75
N GLU A 352 -7.44 34.95 -9.89
CA GLU A 352 -6.69 35.52 -8.77
C GLU A 352 -6.35 34.46 -7.70
N PHE A 353 -7.31 33.59 -7.37
CA PHE A 353 -7.10 32.53 -6.39
C PHE A 353 -6.09 31.49 -6.90
N ALA A 354 -6.24 31.04 -8.15
CA ALA A 354 -5.30 30.14 -8.80
C ALA A 354 -3.87 30.72 -8.89
N ARG A 355 -3.74 32.03 -9.12
CA ARG A 355 -2.44 32.71 -9.11
C ARG A 355 -1.77 32.65 -7.73
N GLY A 356 -2.55 32.80 -6.66
CA GLY A 356 -2.09 32.62 -5.29
C GLY A 356 -1.55 31.21 -5.03
N LEU A 357 -2.25 30.17 -5.51
CA LEU A 357 -1.80 28.78 -5.37
C LEU A 357 -0.57 28.47 -6.25
N ARG A 358 -0.46 29.07 -7.44
CA ARG A 358 0.75 28.94 -8.28
C ARG A 358 2.00 29.49 -7.61
N THR A 359 1.90 30.65 -6.98
CA THR A 359 3.05 31.22 -6.26
C THR A 359 3.52 30.27 -5.16
N LEU A 360 2.59 29.72 -4.39
CA LEU A 360 2.90 28.72 -3.37
C LEU A 360 3.48 27.43 -3.98
N ALA A 361 2.97 26.97 -5.12
CA ALA A 361 3.46 25.76 -5.80
C ALA A 361 4.88 25.95 -6.34
N ARG A 362 5.18 27.14 -6.90
CA ARG A 362 6.51 27.49 -7.42
C ARG A 362 7.56 27.58 -6.32
N GLU A 363 7.14 27.95 -5.12
CA GLU A 363 7.95 27.97 -3.92
C GLU A 363 7.92 26.63 -3.15
N PHE A 364 7.33 25.58 -3.74
CA PHE A 364 7.18 24.25 -3.16
C PHE A 364 6.47 24.22 -1.80
N ARG A 365 5.64 25.22 -1.50
CA ARG A 365 4.86 25.37 -0.27
C ARG A 365 3.52 24.62 -0.36
N PHE A 366 3.58 23.31 -0.60
CA PHE A 366 2.39 22.48 -0.85
C PHE A 366 1.45 22.36 0.36
N GLU A 367 1.97 22.34 1.58
CA GLU A 367 1.13 22.38 2.80
C GLU A 367 0.29 23.67 2.89
N ALA A 368 0.86 24.80 2.48
CA ALA A 368 0.13 26.08 2.46
C ALA A 368 -0.94 26.13 1.37
N ILE A 369 -0.75 25.39 0.26
CA ILE A 369 -1.77 25.20 -0.78
C ILE A 369 -2.91 24.36 -0.22
N GLU A 370 -2.60 23.23 0.43
CA GLU A 370 -3.59 22.34 1.03
C GLU A 370 -4.43 23.04 2.10
N GLN A 371 -3.79 23.79 3.01
CA GLN A 371 -4.49 24.58 4.03
C GLN A 371 -5.44 25.62 3.39
N ARG A 372 -4.96 26.31 2.36
CA ARG A 372 -5.75 27.33 1.64
C ARG A 372 -6.90 26.73 0.84
N LEU A 373 -6.74 25.50 0.35
CA LEU A 373 -7.80 24.74 -0.35
C LEU A 373 -8.85 24.19 0.61
N LEU A 374 -8.45 23.77 1.81
CA LEU A 374 -9.35 23.23 2.84
C LEU A 374 -10.01 24.32 3.71
N GLY A 375 -9.85 25.60 3.36
CA GLY A 375 -10.46 26.72 4.07
C GLY A 375 -9.82 27.04 5.43
N GLN A 376 -8.64 26.50 5.74
CA GLN A 376 -7.90 26.85 6.95
C GLN A 376 -7.02 28.07 6.64
N GLY A 377 -7.57 29.26 6.88
CA GLY A 377 -6.80 30.51 6.79
C GLY A 377 -5.62 30.50 7.77
N PRO A 378 -4.54 31.25 7.47
CA PRO A 378 -3.39 31.33 8.37
C PRO A 378 -3.85 31.87 9.72
N SER A 379 -3.59 31.12 10.80
CA SER A 379 -3.80 31.57 12.17
C SER A 379 -3.06 32.90 12.36
N ALA A 380 -3.83 33.99 12.48
CA ALA A 380 -3.29 35.31 12.76
C ALA A 380 -2.47 35.24 14.04
N GLN A 381 -1.16 35.49 13.92
CA GLN A 381 -0.30 35.75 15.06
C GLN A 381 -0.87 36.96 15.80
N SER A 382 -1.41 36.73 17.00
CA SER A 382 -1.74 37.81 17.92
C SER A 382 -0.44 38.52 18.29
N SER A 383 -0.33 39.76 17.84
CA SER A 383 0.61 40.74 18.36
C SER A 383 0.41 40.84 19.87
N GLY A 384 1.46 40.49 20.62
CA GLY A 384 1.58 40.67 22.06
C GLY A 384 3.02 41.00 22.38
N VAL A 385 3.52 42.09 21.80
CA VAL A 385 4.72 42.77 22.27
C VAL A 385 4.27 43.64 23.44
N SER A 386 4.79 43.31 24.63
CA SER A 386 4.78 44.17 25.82
C SER A 386 5.54 45.47 25.59
#